data_AF-A0A260YMT7-F1
#
_entry.id   AF-A0A260YMT7-F1
#
_cell.length_a   1.000
_cell.length_b   1.000
_cell.length_c   1.000
_cell.angle_alpha   90.00
_cell.angle_beta   90.00
_cell.angle_gamma   90.00
#
_symmetry.space_group_name_H-M   'P 1'
#
loop_
_entity.id
_entity.type
_entity.pdbx_description
1 polymer ?
#
loop_
_entity_poly.entity_id
_entity_poly.type
_entity_poly.pdbx_seq_one_letter_code
_entity_poly.pdbx_strand_id
1 'polypeptide(L)'
;MTNSFQILLLLFLNNFLSVLAGTQSFRAVGQLLCRGKPAQFAELQLLNTRGGDKEYNIIIQKGVFSDADGYFEIYGNMHQFYEIPAALQVFHECFYDIGIYHGLCKNKFSTLLLVIFTAIPLVYCSKQSIRITGKLECRGKPAQFVELQLLAWGNILGSAILAENVFTDADGYFDISGYADQYFTISGRLWIWHTCFFDASVQKDPCKNWLEFKVPDDFVSQGAIPLLTWPLGFIDLEKEQRNEHLDKCQ
;
A
#
# COMPACT_ATOMS: atom_id res chain seq x y z
N MET A 1 -0.25 -81.00 -10.72
CA MET A 1 -0.76 -80.69 -9.36
C MET A 1 -0.37 -79.26 -9.03
N THR A 2 -1.36 -78.37 -9.11
CA THR A 2 -1.64 -77.25 -8.20
C THR A 2 -0.51 -76.46 -7.53
N ASN A 3 -0.62 -75.14 -7.74
CA ASN A 3 -0.50 -74.05 -6.74
C ASN A 3 0.90 -73.71 -6.26
N SER A 4 1.24 -72.47 -5.93
CA SER A 4 0.67 -71.14 -6.09
C SER A 4 1.79 -70.22 -5.62
N PHE A 5 1.94 -69.06 -6.26
CA PHE A 5 2.75 -67.96 -5.75
C PHE A 5 2.40 -67.64 -4.30
N GLN A 6 3.40 -67.40 -3.45
CA GLN A 6 3.48 -66.26 -2.52
C GLN A 6 4.95 -66.03 -2.11
N ILE A 7 5.57 -64.98 -2.64
CA ILE A 7 6.78 -64.39 -2.05
C ILE A 7 6.29 -63.51 -0.91
N LEU A 8 6.47 -63.95 0.32
CA LEU A 8 6.21 -63.15 1.51
C LEU A 8 7.37 -62.19 1.71
N LEU A 9 7.27 -61.01 1.11
CA LEU A 9 8.14 -59.87 1.38
C LEU A 9 7.81 -59.34 2.78
N LEU A 10 8.55 -59.77 3.79
CA LEU A 10 8.49 -59.18 5.13
C LEU A 10 9.18 -57.81 5.10
N LEU A 11 8.43 -56.79 4.67
CA LEU A 11 8.75 -55.39 4.96
C LEU A 11 8.53 -55.17 6.44
N PHE A 12 9.58 -55.29 7.25
CA PHE A 12 9.63 -54.62 8.54
C PHE A 12 9.68 -53.12 8.27
N LEU A 13 8.51 -52.51 8.10
CA LEU A 13 8.35 -51.08 8.20
C LEU A 13 8.67 -50.69 9.64
N ASN A 14 9.92 -50.31 9.88
CA ASN A 14 10.27 -49.39 10.96
C ASN A 14 9.60 -48.04 10.65
N ASN A 15 8.29 -47.98 10.76
CA ASN A 15 7.55 -46.73 10.96
C ASN A 15 7.34 -46.54 12.46
N PHE A 16 8.43 -46.67 13.24
CA PHE A 16 8.56 -45.78 14.38
C PHE A 16 9.00 -44.43 13.80
N LEU A 17 8.07 -43.74 13.13
CA LEU A 17 8.12 -42.30 13.06
C LEU A 17 7.99 -41.87 14.52
N SER A 18 9.13 -41.64 15.15
CA SER A 18 9.23 -40.83 16.34
C SER A 18 8.57 -39.51 15.98
N VAL A 19 7.28 -39.39 16.29
CA VAL A 19 6.55 -38.13 16.28
C VAL A 19 7.16 -37.31 17.41
N LEU A 20 8.30 -36.70 17.13
CA LEU A 20 8.92 -35.73 18.01
C LEU A 20 8.09 -34.47 17.88
N ALA A 21 6.98 -34.43 18.62
CA ALA A 21 6.39 -33.17 19.04
C ALA A 21 7.49 -32.38 19.73
N GLY A 22 7.94 -31.32 19.08
CA GLY A 22 9.13 -30.59 19.46
C GLY A 22 8.95 -29.11 19.20
N THR A 23 9.56 -28.29 20.06
CA THR A 23 9.65 -26.85 19.84
C THR A 23 10.81 -26.59 18.91
N GLN A 24 10.52 -26.04 17.73
CA GLN A 24 11.53 -25.54 16.80
C GLN A 24 11.64 -24.03 16.96
N SER A 25 12.86 -23.52 16.99
CA SER A 25 13.17 -22.10 17.12
C SER A 25 13.79 -21.58 15.83
N PHE A 26 13.42 -20.36 15.46
CA PHE A 26 13.87 -19.67 14.25
C PHE A 26 14.45 -18.32 14.66
N ARG A 27 15.51 -17.92 13.98
CA ARG A 27 16.09 -16.58 14.07
C ARG A 27 16.53 -16.14 12.69
N ALA A 28 16.11 -14.97 12.27
CA ALA A 28 16.55 -14.31 11.05
C ALA A 28 17.11 -12.94 11.42
N VAL A 29 18.30 -12.67 10.91
CA VAL A 29 18.98 -11.38 11.02
C VAL A 29 19.42 -10.95 9.63
N GLY A 30 19.35 -9.66 9.34
CA GLY A 30 19.74 -9.16 8.04
C GLY A 30 19.59 -7.66 7.92
N GLN A 31 19.82 -7.16 6.71
CA GLN A 31 19.60 -5.77 6.34
C GLN A 31 18.71 -5.74 5.11
N LEU A 32 17.59 -5.03 5.20
CA LEU A 32 16.70 -4.79 4.09
C LEU A 32 17.17 -3.56 3.33
N LEU A 33 17.36 -3.71 2.02
CA LEU A 33 17.66 -2.62 1.12
C LEU A 33 16.52 -2.44 0.12
N CYS A 34 16.09 -1.20 -0.05
CA CYS A 34 15.23 -0.76 -1.12
C CYS A 34 16.06 0.11 -2.07
N ARG A 35 16.32 -0.38 -3.30
CA ARG A 35 17.14 0.31 -4.32
C ARG A 35 18.52 0.73 -3.84
N GLY A 36 19.16 -0.12 -3.04
CA GLY A 36 20.48 0.16 -2.49
C GLY A 36 20.51 1.15 -1.33
N LYS A 37 19.35 1.67 -0.88
CA LYS A 37 19.23 2.41 0.39
C LYS A 37 18.60 1.51 1.47
N PRO A 38 18.89 1.73 2.76
CA PRO A 38 18.17 1.10 3.86
C PRO A 38 16.65 1.17 3.73
N ALA A 39 15.97 0.03 3.81
CA ALA A 39 14.53 -0.02 3.93
C ALA A 39 14.17 0.13 5.42
N GLN A 40 13.95 1.37 5.83
CA GLN A 40 13.71 1.74 7.23
C GLN A 40 12.30 1.38 7.66
N PHE A 41 12.14 0.90 8.90
CA PHE A 41 10.85 0.66 9.53
C PHE A 41 9.92 -0.28 8.74
N ALA A 42 10.48 -1.18 7.93
CA ALA A 42 9.74 -2.23 7.25
C ALA A 42 9.25 -3.25 8.27
N GLU A 43 7.96 -3.58 8.25
CA GLU A 43 7.40 -4.60 9.14
C GLU A 43 7.81 -6.00 8.66
N LEU A 44 8.18 -6.86 9.60
CA LEU A 44 8.53 -8.26 9.37
C LEU A 44 7.59 -9.17 10.14
N GLN A 45 7.21 -10.26 9.49
CA GLN A 45 6.47 -11.37 10.09
C GLN A 45 7.20 -12.68 9.83
N LEU A 46 7.32 -13.49 10.86
CA LEU A 46 7.81 -14.86 10.77
C LEU A 46 6.60 -15.79 10.72
N LEU A 47 6.54 -16.64 9.70
CA LEU A 47 5.36 -17.45 9.39
C LEU A 47 5.72 -18.93 9.28
N ASN A 48 4.78 -19.80 9.66
CA ASN A 48 4.74 -21.19 9.22
C ASN A 48 3.87 -21.29 7.96
N THR A 49 4.46 -21.72 6.84
CA THR A 49 3.84 -21.73 5.50
C THR A 49 3.22 -23.06 5.09
N ARG A 50 3.09 -24.03 6.01
CA ARG A 50 2.65 -25.40 5.69
C ARG A 50 1.27 -25.48 5.03
N GLY A 51 0.41 -24.47 5.22
CA GLY A 51 -0.93 -24.41 4.65
C GLY A 51 -1.02 -24.29 3.12
N GLY A 52 0.11 -24.12 2.42
CA GLY A 52 0.18 -24.09 0.94
C GLY A 52 -0.33 -22.79 0.31
N ASP A 53 -1.46 -22.27 0.79
CA ASP A 53 -1.99 -20.97 0.42
C ASP A 53 -1.68 -19.90 1.47
N LYS A 54 -1.44 -18.67 1.02
CA LYS A 54 -1.14 -17.52 1.90
C LYS A 54 -2.23 -17.26 2.95
N GLU A 55 -3.47 -17.67 2.68
CA GLU A 55 -4.62 -17.51 3.59
C GLU A 55 -4.55 -18.45 4.81
N TYR A 56 -3.71 -19.50 4.77
CA TYR A 56 -3.53 -20.47 5.86
C TYR A 56 -2.17 -20.39 6.56
N ASN A 57 -1.38 -19.36 6.27
CA ASN A 57 -0.10 -19.16 6.97
C ASN A 57 -0.34 -18.85 8.45
N ILE A 58 0.39 -19.54 9.33
CA ILE A 58 0.31 -19.29 10.78
C ILE A 58 1.42 -18.32 11.17
N ILE A 59 1.05 -17.20 11.80
CA ILE A 59 2.01 -16.21 12.28
C ILE A 59 2.72 -16.75 13.53
N ILE A 60 4.05 -16.84 13.47
CA ILE A 60 4.93 -17.19 14.59
C ILE A 60 5.30 -15.93 15.37
N GLN A 61 5.64 -14.84 14.67
CA GLN A 61 5.98 -13.55 15.26
C GLN A 61 5.58 -12.41 14.32
N LYS A 62 5.08 -11.30 14.88
CA LYS A 62 4.70 -10.07 14.15
C LYS A 62 5.07 -8.81 14.93
N GLY A 63 4.97 -7.65 14.31
CA GLY A 63 5.27 -6.36 14.96
C GLY A 63 6.76 -6.14 15.19
N VAL A 64 7.61 -6.77 14.37
CA VAL A 64 9.04 -6.49 14.31
C VAL A 64 9.29 -5.56 13.13
N PHE A 65 10.15 -4.57 13.31
CA PHE A 65 10.45 -3.59 12.28
C PHE A 65 11.96 -3.52 12.06
N SER A 66 12.39 -3.23 10.83
CA SER A 66 13.77 -2.84 10.58
C SER A 66 14.08 -1.46 11.20
N ASP A 67 15.34 -1.23 11.57
CA ASP A 67 15.79 0.05 12.08
C ASP A 67 16.04 1.09 10.97
N ALA A 68 16.57 2.25 11.34
CA ALA A 68 16.89 3.34 10.41
C ALA A 68 18.00 2.98 9.39
N ASP A 69 18.78 1.95 9.65
CA ASP A 69 19.81 1.43 8.74
C ASP A 69 19.33 0.16 8.02
N GLY A 70 18.04 -0.19 8.17
CA GLY A 70 17.40 -1.32 7.52
C GLY A 70 17.75 -2.67 8.17
N TYR A 71 18.49 -2.68 9.26
CA TYR A 71 18.81 -3.91 9.97
C TYR A 71 17.58 -4.44 10.71
N PHE A 72 17.46 -5.76 10.75
CA PHE A 72 16.39 -6.41 11.50
C PHE A 72 16.91 -7.66 12.21
N GLU A 73 16.23 -7.99 13.28
CA GLU A 73 16.33 -9.29 13.95
C GLU A 73 14.92 -9.75 14.32
N ILE A 74 14.53 -10.93 13.85
CA ILE A 74 13.27 -11.57 14.22
C ILE A 74 13.56 -12.99 14.67
N TYR A 75 12.98 -13.38 15.80
CA TYR A 75 13.06 -14.73 16.30
C TYR A 75 11.71 -15.17 16.84
N GLY A 76 11.52 -16.48 16.89
CA GLY A 76 10.30 -17.09 17.39
C GLY A 76 10.46 -18.58 17.50
N ASN A 77 9.53 -19.23 18.16
CA ASN A 77 9.49 -20.68 18.22
C ASN A 77 8.06 -21.17 18.13
N MET A 78 7.89 -22.41 17.70
CA MET A 78 6.58 -23.04 17.61
C MET A 78 6.72 -24.54 17.89
N HIS A 79 5.81 -25.05 18.70
CA HIS A 79 5.73 -26.47 19.01
C HIS A 79 4.87 -27.18 17.98
N GLN A 80 5.44 -28.14 17.26
CA GLN A 80 4.72 -28.95 16.28
C GLN A 80 5.28 -30.37 16.24
N PHE A 81 4.47 -31.29 15.72
CA PHE A 81 4.82 -32.70 15.51
C PHE A 81 5.48 -32.95 14.14
N TYR A 82 5.92 -31.88 13.47
CA TYR A 82 6.43 -31.88 12.10
C TYR A 82 7.42 -30.72 11.92
N GLU A 83 8.28 -30.81 10.91
CA GLU A 83 9.20 -29.73 10.54
C GLU A 83 8.44 -28.51 10.01
N ILE A 84 8.67 -27.35 10.61
CA ILE A 84 7.94 -26.13 10.27
C ILE A 84 8.64 -25.43 9.08
N PRO A 85 7.97 -25.28 7.92
CA PRO A 85 8.49 -24.49 6.81
C PRO A 85 8.35 -23.00 7.14
N ALA A 86 9.34 -22.49 7.88
CA ALA A 86 9.38 -21.09 8.31
C ALA A 86 9.73 -20.17 7.15
N ALA A 87 8.99 -19.08 6.99
CA ALA A 87 9.24 -18.04 6.01
C ALA A 87 9.22 -16.66 6.65
N LEU A 88 10.01 -15.75 6.08
CA LEU A 88 9.99 -14.34 6.42
C LEU A 88 9.09 -13.61 5.41
N GLN A 89 8.01 -12.99 5.91
CA GLN A 89 7.21 -12.06 5.12
C GLN A 89 7.62 -10.63 5.52
N VAL A 90 8.01 -9.84 4.52
CA VAL A 90 8.40 -8.45 4.72
C VAL A 90 7.32 -7.57 4.11
N PHE A 91 6.72 -6.72 4.94
CA PHE A 91 5.80 -5.67 4.54
C PHE A 91 6.61 -4.38 4.51
N HIS A 92 6.97 -4.00 3.29
CA HIS A 92 7.74 -2.79 3.09
C HIS A 92 7.19 -2.08 1.87
N GLU A 93 7.09 -0.77 1.98
CA GLU A 93 6.75 0.08 0.85
C GLU A 93 8.08 0.53 0.24
N CYS A 94 8.68 -0.33 -0.61
CA CYS A 94 9.84 0.08 -1.40
C CYS A 94 9.36 0.96 -2.57
N PHE A 95 9.09 2.23 -2.23
CA PHE A 95 8.54 3.23 -3.13
C PHE A 95 9.45 3.51 -4.34
N TYR A 96 8.88 3.52 -5.56
CA TYR A 96 9.28 4.50 -6.60
C TYR A 96 8.52 5.75 -6.21
N ASP A 97 9.18 6.65 -5.49
CA ASP A 97 8.64 7.94 -5.09
C ASP A 97 7.37 7.88 -4.18
N ILE A 98 7.19 8.94 -3.42
CA ILE A 98 6.25 9.10 -2.30
C ILE A 98 4.78 8.86 -2.74
N GLY A 99 3.99 8.11 -1.96
CA GLY A 99 2.52 8.29 -1.89
C GLY A 99 1.59 7.23 -2.52
N ILE A 100 1.98 5.97 -2.67
CA ILE A 100 1.10 4.95 -3.29
C ILE A 100 0.22 4.20 -2.27
N TYR A 101 -1.11 4.44 -2.30
CA TYR A 101 -2.12 3.59 -1.66
C TYR A 101 -2.52 2.41 -2.58
N HIS A 102 -2.53 1.19 -2.04
CA HIS A 102 -3.09 0.03 -2.73
C HIS A 102 -4.62 0.01 -2.62
N GLY A 103 -5.31 0.49 -3.67
CA GLY A 103 -6.74 0.22 -3.87
C GLY A 103 -6.98 -1.29 -4.05
N LEU A 104 -7.80 -1.90 -3.19
CA LEU A 104 -8.14 -3.31 -3.27
C LEU A 104 -9.40 -3.52 -4.13
N CYS A 105 -9.25 -4.07 -5.33
CA CYS A 105 -10.30 -4.87 -5.96
C CYS A 105 -9.98 -6.37 -5.79
N LYS A 106 -10.56 -7.02 -4.76
CA LYS A 106 -10.56 -8.48 -4.66
C LYS A 106 -11.55 -9.06 -5.68
N ASN A 107 -11.05 -9.64 -6.76
CA ASN A 107 -11.82 -10.64 -7.50
C ASN A 107 -11.46 -12.04 -6.97
N LYS A 108 -12.28 -12.62 -6.09
CA LYS A 108 -12.28 -14.09 -5.90
C LYS A 108 -13.13 -14.68 -7.03
N PHE A 109 -12.50 -15.07 -8.14
CA PHE A 109 -13.13 -15.93 -9.14
C PHE A 109 -12.53 -17.34 -9.01
N SER A 110 -13.18 -18.18 -8.19
CA SER A 110 -12.91 -19.61 -8.14
C SER A 110 -13.71 -20.27 -9.25
N THR A 111 -13.01 -20.86 -10.21
CA THR A 111 -13.57 -21.53 -11.38
C THR A 111 -14.38 -22.75 -10.95
N LEU A 112 -15.71 -22.70 -11.10
CA LEU A 112 -16.52 -23.90 -11.32
C LEU A 112 -17.36 -23.69 -12.58
N LEU A 113 -17.18 -24.64 -13.49
CA LEU A 113 -17.62 -24.67 -14.88
C LEU A 113 -19.15 -24.82 -14.98
N LEU A 114 -19.83 -23.82 -15.52
CA LEU A 114 -21.09 -24.01 -16.26
C LEU A 114 -21.17 -23.01 -17.41
N VAL A 115 -21.09 -23.52 -18.63
CA VAL A 115 -21.23 -22.78 -19.88
C VAL A 115 -22.65 -22.23 -19.99
N ILE A 116 -22.81 -20.92 -19.83
CA ILE A 116 -23.95 -20.18 -20.36
C ILE A 116 -23.37 -18.99 -21.13
N PHE A 117 -23.60 -18.98 -22.44
CA PHE A 117 -23.22 -17.93 -23.38
C PHE A 117 -24.13 -16.71 -23.17
N THR A 118 -23.96 -15.99 -22.07
CA THR A 118 -24.35 -14.59 -21.98
C THR A 118 -23.08 -13.78 -22.12
N ALA A 119 -23.09 -12.74 -22.96
CA ALA A 119 -21.98 -11.82 -23.09
C ALA A 119 -21.80 -11.12 -21.73
N ILE A 120 -20.98 -11.71 -20.86
CA ILE A 120 -20.49 -11.07 -19.65
C ILE A 120 -19.69 -9.88 -20.18
N PRO A 121 -20.09 -8.63 -19.90
CA PRO A 121 -19.22 -7.51 -20.24
C PRO A 121 -17.90 -7.78 -19.52
N LEU A 122 -16.81 -7.84 -20.27
CA LEU A 122 -15.47 -7.81 -19.70
C LEU A 122 -15.38 -6.51 -18.90
N VAL A 123 -15.60 -6.62 -17.60
CA VAL A 123 -15.45 -5.53 -16.64
C VAL A 123 -13.95 -5.28 -16.53
N TYR A 124 -13.43 -4.48 -17.46
CA TYR A 124 -12.02 -4.14 -17.58
C TYR A 124 -11.71 -3.06 -16.55
N CYS A 125 -11.12 -3.48 -15.44
CA CYS A 125 -10.57 -2.56 -14.46
C CYS A 125 -9.21 -2.05 -14.96
N SER A 126 -9.10 -0.74 -15.18
CA SER A 126 -7.84 -0.11 -15.61
C SER A 126 -7.21 0.62 -14.43
N LYS A 127 -5.89 0.57 -14.32
CA LYS A 127 -5.18 1.45 -13.39
C LYS A 127 -5.05 2.82 -14.00
N GLN A 128 -5.24 3.85 -13.20
CA GLN A 128 -5.01 5.23 -13.59
C GLN A 128 -4.26 5.97 -12.50
N SER A 129 -3.33 6.83 -12.88
CA SER A 129 -2.40 7.50 -11.97
C SER A 129 -2.28 8.99 -12.26
N ILE A 130 -1.94 9.74 -11.22
CA ILE A 130 -1.76 11.19 -11.25
C ILE A 130 -0.46 11.53 -10.52
N ARG A 131 0.29 12.50 -11.05
CA ARG A 131 1.42 13.15 -10.36
C ARG A 131 1.32 14.66 -10.49
N ILE A 132 1.57 15.36 -9.40
CA ILE A 132 1.49 16.82 -9.32
C ILE A 132 2.74 17.34 -8.63
N THR A 133 3.36 18.36 -9.19
CA THR A 133 4.49 19.06 -8.58
C THR A 133 4.19 20.54 -8.46
N GLY A 134 4.65 21.18 -7.39
CA GLY A 134 4.46 22.61 -7.21
C GLY A 134 5.28 23.17 -6.05
N LYS A 135 5.10 24.47 -5.80
CA LYS A 135 5.73 25.20 -4.71
C LYS A 135 4.72 26.10 -4.03
N LEU A 136 4.64 26.03 -2.70
CA LEU A 136 3.74 26.81 -1.89
C LEU A 136 4.49 27.92 -1.15
N GLU A 137 3.89 29.11 -1.12
CA GLU A 137 4.40 30.26 -0.39
C GLU A 137 3.32 30.83 0.53
N CYS A 138 3.77 31.38 1.65
CA CYS A 138 2.97 32.16 2.57
C CYS A 138 3.81 33.37 3.02
N ARG A 139 3.35 34.61 2.80
CA ARG A 139 4.01 35.82 3.32
C ARG A 139 5.43 36.01 2.82
N GLY A 140 5.63 35.78 1.52
CA GLY A 140 6.95 35.93 0.91
C GLY A 140 7.93 34.83 1.29
N LYS A 141 7.47 33.75 1.96
CA LYS A 141 8.32 32.68 2.49
C LYS A 141 7.79 31.30 2.07
N PRO A 142 8.68 30.34 1.80
CA PRO A 142 8.33 28.94 1.64
C PRO A 142 7.33 28.46 2.69
N ALA A 143 6.20 27.92 2.25
CA ALA A 143 5.22 27.30 3.14
C ALA A 143 5.65 25.86 3.42
N GLN A 144 6.34 25.65 4.53
CA GLN A 144 6.93 24.36 4.92
C GLN A 144 5.92 23.49 5.68
N PHE A 145 6.03 22.17 5.53
CA PHE A 145 5.22 21.19 6.25
C PHE A 145 3.70 21.37 6.07
N VAL A 146 3.28 21.90 4.93
CA VAL A 146 1.88 22.01 4.53
C VAL A 146 1.42 20.64 4.06
N GLU A 147 0.34 20.14 4.65
CA GLU A 147 -0.20 18.82 4.32
C GLU A 147 -0.95 18.84 2.99
N LEU A 148 -0.76 17.79 2.20
CA LEU A 148 -1.32 17.58 0.88
C LEU A 148 -2.06 16.25 0.83
N GLN A 149 -3.22 16.27 0.19
CA GLN A 149 -4.00 15.06 -0.06
C GLN A 149 -4.44 15.03 -1.52
N LEU A 150 -4.21 13.90 -2.18
CA LEU A 150 -4.63 13.65 -3.55
C LEU A 150 -5.77 12.64 -3.53
N LEU A 151 -6.91 13.01 -4.14
CA LEU A 151 -8.11 12.19 -4.17
C LEU A 151 -8.55 11.92 -5.62
N ALA A 152 -9.13 10.75 -5.85
CA ALA A 152 -9.91 10.46 -7.04
C ALA A 152 -11.39 10.63 -6.70
N TRP A 153 -12.04 11.58 -7.35
CA TRP A 153 -13.49 11.74 -7.28
C TRP A 153 -14.16 10.89 -8.36
N GLY A 154 -14.93 9.88 -7.95
CA GLY A 154 -15.68 9.01 -8.86
C GLY A 154 -17.19 9.18 -8.69
N ASN A 155 -17.93 9.29 -9.80
CA ASN A 155 -19.39 9.50 -9.76
C ASN A 155 -20.18 8.31 -9.16
N ILE A 156 -19.64 7.08 -9.19
CA ILE A 156 -20.42 5.84 -8.91
C ILE A 156 -19.83 5.01 -7.75
N LEU A 157 -18.50 5.05 -7.52
CA LEU A 157 -17.81 4.26 -6.49
C LEU A 157 -17.39 5.07 -5.26
N GLY A 158 -17.75 6.35 -5.19
CA GLY A 158 -17.31 7.28 -4.15
C GLY A 158 -15.93 7.88 -4.44
N SER A 159 -15.47 8.71 -3.50
CA SER A 159 -14.11 9.26 -3.53
C SER A 159 -13.12 8.26 -2.94
N ALA A 160 -11.92 8.19 -3.51
CA ALA A 160 -10.81 7.40 -3.01
C ALA A 160 -9.60 8.30 -2.74
N ILE A 161 -8.90 8.07 -1.64
CA ILE A 161 -7.63 8.72 -1.34
C ILE A 161 -6.55 8.03 -2.18
N LEU A 162 -5.86 8.80 -3.01
CA LEU A 162 -4.74 8.35 -3.84
C LEU A 162 -3.42 8.50 -3.11
N ALA A 163 -3.27 9.60 -2.35
CA ALA A 163 -2.13 9.91 -1.50
C ALA A 163 -2.57 10.84 -0.34
N GLU A 164 -2.01 10.65 0.84
CA GLU A 164 -2.17 11.49 2.03
C GLU A 164 -0.86 11.42 2.86
N ASN A 165 -0.76 12.21 3.94
CA ASN A 165 0.47 12.35 4.73
C ASN A 165 1.68 12.82 3.90
N VAL A 166 1.43 13.57 2.81
CA VAL A 166 2.47 14.21 2.00
C VAL A 166 2.58 15.66 2.44
N PHE A 167 3.80 16.13 2.64
CA PHE A 167 4.06 17.48 3.14
C PHE A 167 5.03 18.23 2.23
N THR A 168 4.88 19.55 2.15
CA THR A 168 5.90 20.39 1.51
C THR A 168 7.22 20.35 2.28
N ASP A 169 8.33 20.44 1.56
CA ASP A 169 9.67 20.48 2.14
C ASP A 169 10.04 21.88 2.71
N ALA A 170 11.31 22.04 3.12
CA ALA A 170 11.83 23.29 3.66
C ALA A 170 11.81 24.46 2.65
N ASP A 171 11.80 24.16 1.35
CA ASP A 171 11.66 25.15 0.29
C ASP A 171 10.19 25.34 -0.12
N GLY A 172 9.24 24.67 0.53
CA GLY A 172 7.82 24.73 0.19
C GLY A 172 7.48 23.95 -1.08
N TYR A 173 8.43 23.16 -1.60
CA TYR A 173 8.22 22.32 -2.77
C TYR A 173 7.48 21.04 -2.39
N PHE A 174 6.69 20.52 -3.33
CA PHE A 174 6.05 19.22 -3.20
C PHE A 174 6.03 18.45 -4.52
N ASP A 175 5.99 17.13 -4.38
CA ASP A 175 5.79 16.15 -5.44
C ASP A 175 4.88 15.04 -4.89
N ILE A 176 3.63 15.04 -5.32
CA ILE A 176 2.59 14.12 -4.86
C ILE A 176 2.10 13.27 -6.02
N SER A 177 2.03 11.96 -5.82
CA SER A 177 1.52 11.03 -6.82
C SER A 177 0.72 9.91 -6.19
N GLY A 178 -0.18 9.33 -6.96
CA GLY A 178 -0.98 8.18 -6.54
C GLY A 178 -1.74 7.58 -7.71
N TYR A 179 -2.33 6.40 -7.48
CA TYR A 179 -3.12 5.69 -8.49
C TYR A 179 -4.35 5.04 -7.89
N ALA A 180 -5.34 4.75 -8.74
CA ALA A 180 -6.49 3.93 -8.38
C ALA A 180 -6.80 2.91 -9.47
N ASP A 181 -7.38 1.78 -9.04
CA ASP A 181 -8.05 0.81 -9.91
C ASP A 181 -9.46 1.32 -10.21
N GLN A 182 -9.76 1.63 -11.47
CA GLN A 182 -11.03 2.25 -11.85
C GLN A 182 -11.56 1.76 -13.20
N TYR A 183 -12.89 1.72 -13.28
CA TYR A 183 -13.64 1.41 -14.49
C TYR A 183 -13.81 2.62 -15.42
N PHE A 184 -13.76 3.82 -14.85
CA PHE A 184 -13.93 5.10 -15.56
C PHE A 184 -12.72 5.99 -15.33
N THR A 185 -12.58 7.03 -16.15
CA THR A 185 -11.55 8.05 -15.94
C THR A 185 -11.70 8.72 -14.58
N ILE A 186 -10.64 8.70 -13.77
CA ILE A 186 -10.62 9.38 -12.47
C ILE A 186 -10.63 10.90 -12.65
N SER A 187 -11.40 11.58 -11.82
CA SER A 187 -11.32 13.03 -11.68
C SER A 187 -10.46 13.36 -10.45
N GLY A 188 -9.21 13.73 -10.67
CA GLY A 188 -8.28 14.08 -9.59
C GLY A 188 -8.65 15.38 -8.86
N ARG A 189 -8.48 15.39 -7.54
CA ARG A 189 -8.57 16.56 -6.66
C ARG A 189 -7.32 16.62 -5.78
N LEU A 190 -6.64 17.76 -5.78
CA LEU A 190 -5.58 18.07 -4.83
C LEU A 190 -6.16 18.97 -3.74
N TRP A 191 -6.04 18.54 -2.49
CA TRP A 191 -6.34 19.34 -1.31
C TRP A 191 -5.05 19.78 -0.65
N ILE A 192 -4.98 21.08 -0.34
CA ILE A 192 -3.85 21.70 0.34
C ILE A 192 -4.37 22.24 1.67
N TRP A 193 -3.87 21.68 2.77
CA TRP A 193 -4.27 22.01 4.13
C TRP A 193 -3.41 23.14 4.68
N HIS A 194 -3.96 24.36 4.81
CA HIS A 194 -3.19 25.51 5.28
C HIS A 194 -3.93 26.40 6.26
N THR A 195 -3.16 27.13 7.06
CA THR A 195 -3.64 28.20 7.95
C THR A 195 -3.09 29.57 7.55
N CYS A 196 -2.42 29.64 6.38
CA CYS A 196 -1.93 30.89 5.83
C CYS A 196 -3.11 31.66 5.22
N PHE A 197 -3.46 32.80 5.82
CA PHE A 197 -4.46 33.73 5.31
C PHE A 197 -3.94 35.16 5.38
N PHE A 198 -4.46 36.01 4.49
CA PHE A 198 -4.19 37.45 4.48
C PHE A 198 -4.54 38.11 5.82
N ASP A 199 -5.70 37.74 6.39
CA ASP A 199 -6.16 38.22 7.68
C ASP A 199 -6.09 37.10 8.73
N ALA A 200 -5.21 37.25 9.72
CA ALA A 200 -5.04 36.29 10.81
C ALA A 200 -6.28 36.17 11.72
N SER A 201 -7.19 37.15 11.68
CA SER A 201 -8.49 37.08 12.38
C SER A 201 -9.51 36.19 11.65
N VAL A 202 -9.21 35.81 10.40
CA VAL A 202 -10.01 34.88 9.57
C VAL A 202 -9.57 33.43 9.77
N GLN A 203 -8.87 33.10 10.87
CA GLN A 203 -8.67 31.70 11.28
C GLN A 203 -10.03 31.09 11.64
N LYS A 204 -10.77 30.72 10.59
CA LYS A 204 -12.07 30.08 10.62
C LYS A 204 -11.78 28.62 10.87
N ASP A 205 -11.91 28.21 12.12
CA ASP A 205 -12.05 26.81 12.48
C ASP A 205 -10.79 25.91 12.25
N PRO A 206 -10.18 25.36 13.32
CA PRO A 206 -9.11 24.37 13.17
C PRO A 206 -9.57 23.06 12.50
N CYS A 207 -10.89 22.86 12.34
CA CYS A 207 -11.47 21.61 11.84
C CYS A 207 -11.43 21.39 10.35
N LYS A 208 -10.91 22.31 9.50
CA LYS A 208 -10.29 22.05 8.18
C LYS A 208 -10.48 23.24 7.21
N ASN A 209 -9.45 24.05 7.01
CA ASN A 209 -9.37 24.98 5.88
C ASN A 209 -8.48 24.38 4.80
N TRP A 210 -9.03 24.17 3.60
CA TRP A 210 -8.25 23.64 2.48
C TRP A 210 -8.54 24.37 1.18
N LEU A 211 -7.49 24.42 0.36
CA LEU A 211 -7.57 24.85 -1.03
C LEU A 211 -7.68 23.60 -1.92
N GLU A 212 -8.72 23.57 -2.77
CA GLU A 212 -8.93 22.49 -3.73
C GLU A 212 -8.55 22.89 -5.17
N PHE A 213 -7.76 22.03 -5.81
CA PHE A 213 -7.50 22.09 -7.25
C PHE A 213 -8.02 20.83 -7.96
N LYS A 214 -8.83 21.01 -9.01
CA LYS A 214 -9.15 19.92 -9.93
C LYS A 214 -7.95 19.69 -10.86
N VAL A 215 -7.48 18.45 -10.90
CA VAL A 215 -6.45 18.01 -11.85
C VAL A 215 -7.06 17.98 -13.25
N PRO A 216 -6.44 18.59 -14.28
CA PRO A 216 -6.92 18.49 -15.64
C PRO A 216 -6.83 17.04 -16.11
N ASP A 217 -7.88 16.59 -16.80
CA ASP A 217 -8.01 15.18 -17.20
C ASP A 217 -6.85 14.73 -18.14
N ASP A 218 -6.23 15.67 -18.85
CA ASP A 218 -5.03 15.44 -19.70
C ASP A 218 -3.80 14.99 -18.91
N PHE A 219 -3.75 15.20 -17.59
CA PHE A 219 -2.66 14.76 -16.72
C PHE A 219 -2.96 13.43 -16.00
N VAL A 220 -4.07 12.77 -16.35
CA VAL A 220 -4.39 11.43 -15.86
C VAL A 220 -3.72 10.40 -16.76
N SER A 221 -2.79 9.62 -16.19
CA SER A 221 -2.05 8.59 -16.90
C SER A 221 -2.77 7.23 -16.81
N GLN A 222 -2.68 6.43 -17.88
CA GLN A 222 -3.06 5.02 -17.83
C GLN A 222 -1.93 4.21 -17.19
N GLY A 223 -2.28 3.29 -16.30
CA GLY A 223 -1.36 2.49 -15.50
C GLY A 223 -1.15 3.04 -14.08
N ALA A 224 -0.45 2.25 -13.26
CA ALA A 224 -0.13 2.60 -11.88
C ALA A 224 0.95 3.67 -11.76
N ILE A 225 1.75 3.85 -12.82
CA ILE A 225 2.89 4.76 -12.84
C ILE A 225 2.50 5.97 -13.70
N PRO A 226 2.50 7.19 -13.14
CA PRO A 226 2.14 8.38 -13.88
C PRO A 226 3.21 8.71 -14.91
N LEU A 227 2.83 8.71 -16.19
CA LEU A 227 3.68 9.10 -17.32
C LEU A 227 3.70 10.61 -17.52
N LEU A 228 2.67 11.29 -17.02
CA LEU A 228 2.50 12.73 -17.08
C LEU A 228 2.55 13.32 -15.68
N THR A 229 3.16 14.49 -15.57
CA THR A 229 3.20 15.28 -14.32
C THR A 229 2.50 16.59 -14.58
N TRP A 230 1.54 16.95 -13.74
CA TRP A 230 0.90 18.25 -13.78
C TRP A 230 1.75 19.27 -13.01
N PRO A 231 2.37 20.25 -13.67
CA PRO A 231 3.06 21.33 -12.97
C PRO A 231 2.02 22.33 -12.48
N LEU A 232 1.63 22.24 -11.21
CA LEU A 232 0.76 23.25 -10.58
C LEU A 232 1.44 24.62 -10.54
N GLY A 233 2.78 24.61 -10.49
CA GLY A 233 3.60 25.81 -10.44
C GLY A 233 3.68 26.39 -9.03
N PHE A 234 3.72 27.71 -8.96
CA PHE A 234 3.87 28.46 -7.71
C PHE A 234 2.51 28.97 -7.22
N ILE A 235 2.18 28.69 -5.96
CA ILE A 235 0.92 29.08 -5.34
C ILE A 235 1.20 29.91 -4.09
N ASP A 236 0.60 31.10 -4.06
CA ASP A 236 0.61 32.03 -2.94
C ASP A 236 -0.65 31.80 -2.09
N LEU A 237 -0.48 31.19 -0.92
CA LEU A 237 -1.57 30.78 -0.03
C LEU A 237 -2.25 31.94 0.68
N GLU A 238 -1.72 33.17 0.63
CA GLU A 238 -2.41 34.32 1.24
C GLU A 238 -3.61 34.78 0.43
N LYS A 239 -3.59 34.52 -0.88
CA LYS A 239 -4.64 34.96 -1.79
C LYS A 239 -5.78 33.96 -1.75
N GLU A 240 -6.89 34.38 -1.16
CA GLU A 240 -8.16 33.63 -1.20
C GLU A 240 -8.47 33.22 -2.65
N GLN A 241 -8.51 31.91 -2.89
CA GLN A 241 -8.87 31.36 -4.18
C GLN A 241 -10.37 31.03 -4.21
N ARG A 242 -10.99 31.09 -5.39
CA ARG A 242 -12.43 30.78 -5.58
C ARG A 242 -12.86 29.38 -5.13
N ASN A 243 -11.90 28.49 -4.90
CA ASN A 243 -12.12 27.07 -4.54
C ASN A 243 -11.61 26.75 -3.12
N GLU A 244 -11.41 27.74 -2.26
CA GLU A 244 -11.20 27.48 -0.84
C GLU A 244 -12.51 27.04 -0.19
N HIS A 245 -12.47 25.85 0.43
CA HIS A 245 -13.58 25.31 1.18
C HIS A 245 -13.28 25.46 2.67
N LEU A 246 -14.15 26.21 3.35
CA LEU A 246 -14.09 26.49 4.77
C LEU A 246 -15.26 25.74 5.42
N ASP A 247 -15.20 24.41 5.45
CA ASP A 247 -16.28 23.65 6.07
C ASP A 247 -16.18 23.75 7.61
N LYS A 248 -17.30 24.10 8.23
CA LYS A 248 -17.47 24.16 9.69
C LYS A 248 -17.30 22.77 10.31
N CYS A 249 -16.69 22.65 11.49
CA CYS A 249 -16.86 21.43 12.29
C CYS A 249 -18.37 21.14 12.43
N GLN A 250 -18.78 19.89 12.22
CA GLN A 250 -19.91 19.33 12.96
C GLN A 250 -19.38 18.60 14.18
#